data_AF-A0A955MN49-F1
#
_entry.id   AF-A0A955MN49-F1
#
_cell.length_a   1.000
_cell.length_b   1.000
_cell.length_c   1.000
_cell.angle_alpha   90.00
_cell.angle_beta   90.00
_cell.angle_gamma   90.00
#
_symmetry.space_group_name_H-M   'P 1'
#
loop_
_entity.id
_entity.type
_entity.pdbx_description
1 polymer ?
#
loop_
_entity_poly.entity_id
_entity_poly.type
_entity_poly.pdbx_seq_one_letter_code
_entity_poly.pdbx_strand_id
1 'polypeptide(L)'
;MNKDQVVAQIEDWEKRLVELYNRIESWYNELPPNETKEFLSGSVLQRDEGPMRRVDVPPRMLPTRSVLYGKNRVSFVPSALWIVGANGRVNATTNRRQFSLIDVRDNDEAPSDWQIVTSQLAQTHVPFTQEVFNDLIERQLIEAA
;
A
#
# COMPACT_ATOMS: atom_id res chain seq x y z
N MET A 1 -9.50 22.11 -5.91
CA MET A 1 -10.23 21.02 -5.23
C MET A 1 -11.05 21.64 -4.11
N ASN A 2 -12.36 21.46 -4.13
CA ASN A 2 -13.26 21.90 -3.05
C ASN A 2 -13.39 20.78 -1.98
N LYS A 3 -14.15 21.05 -0.91
CA LYS A 3 -14.33 20.11 0.21
C LYS A 3 -14.87 18.76 -0.23
N ASP A 4 -15.91 18.74 -1.05
CA ASP A 4 -16.55 17.52 -1.52
C ASP A 4 -15.61 16.67 -2.37
N GLN A 5 -14.80 17.30 -3.23
CA GLN A 5 -13.79 16.62 -4.03
C GLN A 5 -12.68 16.02 -3.15
N VAL A 6 -12.25 16.71 -2.09
CA VAL A 6 -11.27 16.15 -1.14
C VAL A 6 -11.85 14.92 -0.44
N VAL A 7 -13.08 15.01 0.04
CA VAL A 7 -13.77 13.90 0.71
C VAL A 7 -13.92 12.71 -0.22
N ALA A 8 -14.39 12.93 -1.45
CA ALA A 8 -14.56 11.87 -2.45
C ALA A 8 -13.24 11.17 -2.78
N GLN A 9 -12.13 11.90 -2.89
CA GLN A 9 -10.82 11.28 -3.14
C GLN A 9 -10.30 10.45 -1.95
N ILE A 10 -10.58 10.88 -0.71
CA ILE A 10 -10.25 10.08 0.48
C ILE A 10 -11.08 8.79 0.50
N GLU A 11 -12.37 8.86 0.21
CA GLU A 11 -13.27 7.70 0.18
C GLU A 11 -12.91 6.71 -0.93
N ASP A 12 -12.59 7.20 -2.11
CA ASP A 12 -12.05 6.38 -3.20
C ASP A 12 -10.74 5.70 -2.79
N TRP A 13 -9.84 6.44 -2.14
CA TRP A 13 -8.58 5.86 -1.67
C TRP A 13 -8.79 4.78 -0.61
N GLU A 14 -9.67 4.99 0.35
CA GLU A 14 -10.05 3.98 1.35
C GLU A 14 -10.56 2.70 0.69
N LYS A 15 -11.42 2.82 -0.34
CA LYS A 15 -11.91 1.68 -1.12
C LYS A 15 -10.75 0.93 -1.79
N ARG A 16 -9.85 1.64 -2.46
CA ARG A 16 -8.68 1.03 -3.13
C ARG A 16 -7.71 0.36 -2.15
N LEU A 17 -7.55 0.92 -0.95
CA LEU A 17 -6.77 0.27 0.11
C LEU A 17 -7.40 -1.06 0.55
N VAL A 18 -8.72 -1.09 0.71
CA VAL A 18 -9.45 -2.32 1.03
C VAL A 18 -9.28 -3.37 -0.08
N GLU A 19 -9.41 -2.98 -1.34
CA GLU A 19 -9.20 -3.88 -2.49
C GLU A 19 -7.78 -4.43 -2.54
N LEU A 20 -6.77 -3.59 -2.33
CA LEU A 20 -5.37 -4.00 -2.20
C LEU A 20 -5.19 -5.03 -1.07
N TYR A 21 -5.76 -4.77 0.10
CA TYR A 21 -5.64 -5.64 1.26
C TYR A 21 -6.37 -6.97 1.10
N ASN A 22 -7.52 -6.98 0.43
CA ASN A 22 -8.21 -8.23 0.07
C ASN A 22 -7.36 -9.07 -0.90
N ARG A 23 -6.68 -8.43 -1.87
CA ARG A 23 -5.76 -9.11 -2.79
C ARG A 23 -4.57 -9.71 -2.05
N ILE A 24 -3.97 -8.95 -1.12
CA ILE A 24 -2.89 -9.44 -0.25
C ILE A 24 -3.35 -10.61 0.62
N GLU A 25 -4.56 -10.53 1.18
CA GLU A 25 -5.13 -11.62 2.00
C GLU A 25 -5.31 -12.91 1.18
N SER A 26 -5.77 -12.79 -0.07
CA SER A 26 -5.86 -13.92 -1.00
C SER A 26 -4.50 -14.59 -1.17
N TRP A 27 -3.45 -13.82 -1.46
CA TRP A 27 -2.10 -14.36 -1.62
C TRP A 27 -1.53 -14.95 -0.33
N TYR A 28 -1.81 -14.32 0.81
CA TYR A 28 -1.46 -14.85 2.13
C TYR A 28 -2.08 -16.23 2.38
N ASN A 29 -3.34 -16.43 1.96
CA ASN A 29 -4.03 -17.70 2.13
C ASN A 29 -3.36 -18.83 1.32
N GLU A 30 -2.75 -18.49 0.18
CA GLU A 30 -2.01 -19.40 -0.68
C GLU A 30 -0.56 -19.70 -0.21
N LEU A 31 -0.05 -18.98 0.79
CA LEU A 31 1.28 -19.26 1.34
C LEU A 31 1.36 -20.69 1.93
N PRO A 32 2.47 -21.41 1.74
CA PRO A 32 2.64 -22.77 2.23
C PRO A 32 2.42 -22.90 3.75
N PRO A 33 1.79 -23.98 4.23
CA PRO A 33 1.44 -24.16 5.65
C PRO A 33 2.59 -24.68 6.52
N ASN A 34 3.83 -24.71 6.01
CA ASN A 34 5.00 -25.21 6.72
C ASN A 34 5.55 -24.25 7.77
N GLU A 35 5.08 -23.00 7.80
CA GLU A 35 5.47 -21.97 8.74
C GLU A 35 4.25 -21.40 9.46
N THR A 36 4.45 -20.89 10.68
CA THR A 36 3.41 -20.13 11.39
C THR A 36 3.06 -18.88 10.60
N LYS A 37 1.77 -18.65 10.35
CA LYS A 37 1.30 -17.49 9.59
C LYS A 37 0.17 -16.74 10.30
N GLU A 38 0.27 -15.41 10.33
CA GLU A 38 -0.74 -14.52 10.90
C GLU A 38 -1.01 -13.34 9.97
N PHE A 39 -2.28 -12.99 9.81
CA PHE A 39 -2.73 -11.82 9.07
C PHE A 39 -3.34 -10.80 10.04
N LEU A 40 -2.56 -9.78 10.38
CA LEU A 40 -2.94 -8.79 11.38
C LEU A 40 -3.61 -7.58 10.74
N SER A 41 -4.74 -7.20 11.31
CA SER A 41 -5.43 -5.96 10.98
C SER A 41 -5.06 -4.85 11.97
N GLY A 42 -4.94 -3.64 11.47
CA GLY A 42 -4.74 -2.45 12.29
C GLY A 42 -5.28 -1.20 11.60
N SER A 43 -4.97 -0.05 12.18
CA SER A 43 -5.28 1.25 11.58
C SER A 43 -4.21 2.29 11.90
N VAL A 44 -4.14 3.34 11.10
CA VAL A 44 -3.25 4.48 11.29
C VAL A 44 -4.02 5.76 11.05
N LEU A 45 -3.73 6.81 11.81
CA LEU A 45 -4.29 8.12 11.52
C LEU A 45 -3.70 8.64 10.20
N GLN A 46 -4.56 9.00 9.25
CA GLN A 46 -4.17 9.63 7.99
C GLN A 46 -3.28 10.84 8.27
N ARG A 47 -2.30 11.06 7.42
CA ARG A 47 -1.52 12.28 7.49
C ARG A 47 -2.41 13.47 7.14
N ASP A 48 -2.34 14.53 7.92
CA ASP A 48 -2.94 15.79 7.52
C ASP A 48 -2.19 16.36 6.30
N GLU A 49 -2.84 16.35 5.13
CA GLU A 49 -2.23 16.72 3.85
C GLU A 49 -2.70 18.10 3.37
N GLY A 50 -1.92 18.73 2.48
CA GLY A 50 -2.17 20.10 2.02
C GLY A 50 -3.58 20.36 1.49
N PRO A 51 -4.14 19.48 0.63
CA PRO A 51 -5.51 19.63 0.17
C PRO A 51 -6.55 19.60 1.30
N MET A 52 -6.38 18.74 2.29
CA MET A 52 -7.29 18.62 3.45
C MET A 52 -7.31 19.89 4.30
N ARG A 53 -6.13 20.39 4.69
CA ARG A 53 -6.01 21.64 5.46
C ARG A 53 -6.68 22.82 4.77
N ARG A 54 -6.55 22.93 3.44
CA ARG A 54 -7.09 24.06 2.68
C ARG A 54 -8.62 24.14 2.72
N VAL A 55 -9.30 23.02 2.94
CA VAL A 55 -10.77 22.95 2.92
C VAL A 55 -11.36 22.42 4.24
N ASP A 56 -10.54 22.42 5.31
CA ASP A 56 -10.93 21.98 6.66
C ASP A 56 -11.60 20.59 6.67
N VAL A 57 -10.90 19.62 6.09
CA VAL A 57 -11.26 18.19 6.16
C VAL A 57 -10.32 17.52 7.16
N PRO A 58 -10.83 16.92 8.25
CA PRO A 58 -9.98 16.30 9.26
C PRO A 58 -9.41 14.95 8.78
N PRO A 59 -8.24 14.53 9.30
CA PRO A 59 -7.73 13.18 9.12
C PRO A 59 -8.67 12.07 9.61
N ARG A 60 -8.64 10.94 8.92
CA ARG A 60 -9.42 9.73 9.25
C ARG A 60 -8.51 8.56 9.64
N MET A 61 -9.07 7.55 10.28
CA MET A 61 -8.34 6.30 10.53
C MET A 61 -8.36 5.45 9.26
N LEU A 62 -7.19 5.12 8.73
CA LEU A 62 -7.03 4.28 7.54
C LEU A 62 -6.64 2.86 7.93
N PRO A 63 -7.11 1.83 7.20
CA PRO A 63 -6.74 0.46 7.48
C PRO A 63 -5.24 0.22 7.25
N THR A 64 -4.66 -0.67 8.04
CA THR A 64 -3.32 -1.23 7.82
C THR A 64 -3.38 -2.74 7.84
N ARG A 65 -2.40 -3.40 7.22
CA ARG A 65 -2.23 -4.85 7.27
C ARG A 65 -0.80 -5.21 7.60
N SER A 66 -0.60 -6.28 8.35
CA SER A 66 0.70 -6.91 8.50
C SER A 66 0.58 -8.41 8.29
N VAL A 67 1.53 -8.97 7.55
CA VAL A 67 1.68 -10.41 7.39
C VAL A 67 2.87 -10.85 8.22
N LEU A 68 2.67 -11.84 9.10
CA LEU A 68 3.75 -12.60 9.70
C LEU A 68 3.79 -13.98 9.07
N TYR A 69 4.99 -14.41 8.67
CA TYR A 69 5.24 -15.72 8.08
C TYR A 69 6.59 -16.25 8.57
N GLY A 70 6.55 -17.26 9.43
CA GLY A 70 7.72 -17.71 10.19
C GLY A 70 8.33 -16.55 10.98
N LYS A 71 9.60 -16.21 10.68
CA LYS A 71 10.31 -15.07 11.30
C LYS A 71 10.17 -13.76 10.52
N ASN A 72 9.54 -13.78 9.36
CA ASN A 72 9.43 -12.64 8.47
C ASN A 72 8.15 -11.87 8.74
N ARG A 73 8.24 -10.54 8.70
CA ARG A 73 7.09 -9.64 8.81
C ARG A 73 7.14 -8.62 7.68
N VAL A 74 5.98 -8.35 7.10
CA VAL A 74 5.77 -7.25 6.15
C VAL A 74 4.54 -6.46 6.58
N SER A 75 4.69 -5.15 6.76
CA SER A 75 3.60 -4.24 7.12
C SER A 75 3.29 -3.28 6.00
N PHE A 76 2.02 -3.16 5.66
CA PHE A 76 1.48 -2.25 4.66
C PHE A 76 0.73 -1.11 5.36
N VAL A 77 1.30 0.09 5.29
CA VAL A 77 0.80 1.27 6.01
C VAL A 77 0.56 2.42 5.02
N PRO A 78 -0.68 2.90 4.84
CA PRO A 78 -0.97 4.07 4.02
C PRO A 78 -0.18 5.28 4.52
N SER A 79 0.38 6.07 3.61
CA SER A 79 1.35 7.12 3.96
C SER A 79 1.10 8.47 3.31
N ALA A 80 0.52 8.49 2.11
CA ALA A 80 0.13 9.71 1.41
C ALA A 80 -0.91 9.41 0.33
N LEU A 81 -1.88 10.30 0.13
CA LEU A 81 -2.82 10.22 -0.99
C LEU A 81 -2.34 11.09 -2.15
N TRP A 82 -2.05 12.37 -1.87
CA TRP A 82 -1.67 13.33 -2.90
C TRP A 82 -0.15 13.37 -3.08
N ILE A 83 0.36 12.47 -3.92
CA ILE A 83 1.77 12.44 -4.35
C ILE A 83 1.89 12.73 -5.85
N VAL A 84 2.98 13.39 -6.24
CA VAL A 84 3.22 13.70 -7.66
C VAL A 84 3.47 12.40 -8.42
N GLY A 85 2.71 12.17 -9.48
CA GLY A 85 2.86 11.00 -10.37
C GLY A 85 2.21 9.71 -9.87
N ALA A 86 1.40 9.76 -8.81
CA ALA A 86 0.65 8.59 -8.32
C ALA A 86 -0.60 9.00 -7.54
N ASN A 87 -1.53 8.05 -7.40
CA ASN A 87 -2.86 8.21 -6.84
C ASN A 87 -2.96 7.63 -5.42
N GLY A 88 -1.83 7.51 -4.73
CA GLY A 88 -1.74 7.02 -3.36
C GLY A 88 -0.44 6.25 -3.12
N ARG A 89 -0.02 6.23 -1.85
CA ARG A 89 1.20 5.57 -1.40
C ARG A 89 0.97 4.73 -0.16
N VAL A 90 1.42 3.49 -0.21
CA VAL A 90 1.52 2.57 0.92
C VAL A 90 2.99 2.27 1.16
N ASN A 91 3.45 2.42 2.40
CA ASN A 91 4.77 1.90 2.78
C ASN A 91 4.64 0.39 3.00
N ALA A 92 5.47 -0.40 2.33
CA ALA A 92 5.63 -1.83 2.61
C ALA A 92 6.94 -2.02 3.38
N THR A 93 6.86 -2.25 4.69
CA THR A 93 8.03 -2.35 5.58
C THR A 93 8.27 -3.80 5.96
N THR A 94 9.41 -4.35 5.55
CA THR A 94 9.89 -5.67 5.96
C THR A 94 10.79 -5.57 7.20
N ASN A 95 11.28 -6.69 7.73
CA ASN A 95 12.26 -6.67 8.81
C ASN A 95 13.62 -6.06 8.39
N ARG A 96 13.91 -6.00 7.08
CA ARG A 96 15.20 -5.53 6.56
C ARG A 96 15.13 -4.17 5.89
N ARG A 97 14.04 -3.87 5.20
CA ARG A 97 13.94 -2.66 4.37
C ARG A 97 12.51 -2.19 4.21
N GLN A 98 12.37 -0.95 3.78
CA GLN A 98 11.09 -0.34 3.46
C GLN A 98 11.03 -0.06 1.96
N PHE A 99 9.86 -0.35 1.38
CA PHE A 99 9.52 -0.05 0.00
C PHE A 99 8.36 0.93 -0.06
N SER A 100 8.25 1.61 -1.19
CA SER A 100 7.05 2.38 -1.53
C SER A 100 6.23 1.59 -2.53
N LEU A 101 4.99 1.32 -2.19
CA LEU A 101 3.96 0.88 -3.10
C LEU A 101 3.15 2.11 -3.51
N ILE A 102 3.02 2.36 -4.81
CA ILE A 102 2.32 3.51 -5.38
C ILE A 102 1.23 3.02 -6.33
N ASP A 103 0.10 3.71 -6.36
CA ASP A 103 -0.95 3.46 -7.35
C ASP A 103 -0.72 4.39 -8.55
N VAL A 104 -0.42 3.83 -9.72
CA VAL A 104 -0.14 4.61 -10.95
C VAL A 104 -1.29 4.55 -11.95
N ARG A 105 -2.53 4.29 -11.50
CA ARG A 105 -3.72 4.31 -12.36
C ARG A 105 -3.76 5.56 -13.26
N ASP A 106 -4.24 5.39 -14.50
CA ASP A 106 -4.27 6.45 -15.51
C ASP A 106 -5.20 7.61 -15.15
N ASN A 107 -6.35 7.30 -14.52
CA ASN A 107 -7.35 8.28 -14.10
C ASN A 107 -8.24 7.71 -12.98
N ASP A 108 -9.17 8.52 -12.47
CA ASP A 108 -10.05 8.15 -11.35
C ASP A 108 -11.05 7.02 -11.65
N GLU A 109 -11.32 6.72 -12.92
CA GLU A 109 -12.20 5.63 -13.35
C GLU A 109 -11.44 4.32 -13.63
N ALA A 110 -10.12 4.39 -13.78
CA ALA A 110 -9.28 3.23 -14.03
C ALA A 110 -9.10 2.39 -12.75
N PRO A 111 -8.99 1.05 -12.88
CA PRO A 111 -8.65 0.20 -11.74
C PRO A 111 -7.26 0.59 -11.19
N SER A 112 -7.06 0.35 -9.88
CA SER A 112 -5.76 0.62 -9.24
C SER A 112 -4.65 -0.18 -9.91
N ASP A 113 -3.53 0.47 -10.24
CA ASP A 113 -2.31 -0.17 -10.72
C ASP A 113 -1.20 0.00 -9.68
N TRP A 114 -1.22 -0.90 -8.69
CA TRP A 114 -0.24 -0.87 -7.60
C TRP A 114 1.12 -1.38 -8.08
N GLN A 115 2.13 -0.53 -7.96
CA GLN A 115 3.50 -0.82 -8.33
C GLN A 115 4.45 -0.57 -7.16
N ILE A 116 5.47 -1.41 -7.03
CA ILE A 116 6.52 -1.25 -6.04
C ILE A 116 7.72 -0.51 -6.62
N VAL A 117 8.23 0.46 -5.87
CA VAL A 117 9.44 1.22 -6.20
C VAL A 117 10.63 0.50 -5.57
N THR A 118 11.50 -0.08 -6.41
CA THR A 118 12.62 -0.94 -5.97
C THR A 118 13.91 -0.17 -5.67
N SER A 119 14.07 1.02 -6.28
CA SER A 119 15.20 1.93 -6.04
C SER A 119 14.74 3.39 -6.07
N GLN A 120 15.09 4.15 -5.03
CA GLN A 120 14.80 5.59 -4.98
C GLN A 120 15.59 6.39 -6.04
N LEU A 121 16.73 5.88 -6.51
CA LEU A 121 17.59 6.55 -7.49
C LEU A 121 17.18 6.27 -8.93
N ALA A 122 16.77 5.03 -9.23
CA ALA A 122 16.43 4.61 -10.59
C ALA A 122 14.94 4.76 -10.93
N GLN A 123 14.09 4.98 -9.92
CA GLN A 123 12.61 5.02 -10.07
C GLN A 123 12.07 3.85 -10.90
N THR A 124 12.67 2.67 -10.77
CA THR A 124 12.17 1.47 -11.44
C THR A 124 10.92 1.01 -10.70
N HIS A 125 9.83 0.87 -11.45
CA HIS A 125 8.57 0.37 -10.94
C HIS A 125 8.38 -1.07 -11.39
N VAL A 126 7.90 -1.90 -10.48
CA VAL A 126 7.53 -3.29 -10.79
C VAL A 126 6.06 -3.48 -10.39
N PRO A 127 5.21 -4.10 -11.23
CA PRO A 127 3.85 -4.43 -10.86
C PRO A 127 3.81 -5.23 -9.55
N PHE A 128 2.94 -4.86 -8.63
CA PHE A 128 2.77 -5.60 -7.38
C PHE A 128 1.91 -6.84 -7.63
N THR A 129 2.59 -7.93 -7.96
CA THR A 129 1.99 -9.25 -8.20
C THR A 129 2.15 -10.16 -6.98
N GLN A 130 1.58 -11.36 -7.07
CA GLN A 130 1.76 -12.39 -6.05
C GLN A 130 3.22 -12.83 -5.95
N GLU A 131 3.96 -12.92 -7.07
CA GLU A 131 5.38 -13.27 -7.02
C GLU A 131 6.17 -12.22 -6.24
N VAL A 132 5.92 -10.94 -6.49
CA VAL A 132 6.56 -9.83 -5.76
C VAL A 132 6.18 -9.84 -4.28
N PHE A 133 4.92 -10.16 -3.95
CA PHE A 133 4.49 -10.33 -2.57
C PHE A 133 5.21 -11.50 -1.87
N ASN A 134 5.36 -12.65 -2.54
CA ASN A 134 6.09 -13.79 -2.01
C ASN A 134 7.57 -13.43 -1.79
N ASP A 135 8.19 -12.73 -2.74
CA ASP A 135 9.56 -12.24 -2.61
C ASP A 135 9.73 -11.28 -1.42
N LEU A 136 8.76 -10.39 -1.17
CA LEU A 136 8.74 -9.51 0.00
C LEU A 136 8.70 -10.29 1.32
N ILE A 137 7.94 -11.38 1.37
CA ILE A 137 7.75 -12.17 2.59
C ILE A 137 8.90 -13.14 2.81
N GLU A 138 9.32 -13.88 1.80
CA GLU A 138 10.30 -14.96 1.93
C GLU A 138 11.73 -14.43 1.92
N ARG A 139 12.04 -13.58 0.94
CA ARG A 139 13.41 -13.09 0.66
C ARG A 139 13.65 -11.72 1.28
N GLN A 140 12.56 -10.98 1.54
CA GLN A 140 12.58 -9.57 1.94
C GLN A 140 13.32 -8.69 0.91
N LEU A 141 13.39 -9.18 -0.32
CA LEU A 141 14.06 -8.58 -1.45
C LEU A 141 13.10 -8.56 -2.64
N ILE A 142 13.39 -7.70 -3.59
CA ILE A 142 12.74 -7.42 -4.86
C ILE A 142 13.89 -6.86 -5.68
N GLU A 143 14.26 -7.57 -6.71
CA GLU A 143 15.30 -7.18 -7.65
C GLU A 143 14.60 -6.62 -8.90
N ALA A 144 15.11 -5.53 -9.46
CA ALA A 144 14.69 -5.11 -10.79
C ALA A 144 15.28 -6.12 -11.77
N ALA A 145 14.42 -6.73 -12.59
CA ALA A 145 14.85 -7.60 -13.69
C ALA A 145 15.69 -6.84 -14.71
#